data_AF-A0AAV8ZS83-F1
#
_entry.id   AF-A0AAV8ZS83-F1
#
_cell.length_a   1.000
_cell.length_b   1.000
_cell.length_c   1.000
_cell.angle_alpha   90.00
_cell.angle_beta   90.00
_cell.angle_gamma   90.00
#
_symmetry.space_group_name_H-M   'P 1'
#
loop_
_entity.id
_entity.type
_entity.pdbx_description
1 polymer ?
#
loop_
_entity_poly.entity_id
_entity_poly.type
_entity_poly.pdbx_seq_one_letter_code
_entity_poly.pdbx_strand_id
1 'polypeptide(L)'
;MPQGAVGVNTARQLASHGVRTVLFTVAMDAPAIEKELSLYMLTKNRVLNNVSDLPNVGDLIIVALCEDTENPSHYPLLSDWINKNKAPVLALDPPTVGTPGITPKFSLLPVLPLPHSSNNGKLYLCNLGFPVDIFNEVGIKYKSPFGPKFVIPLHPRDD
;
A
#
# COMPACT_ATOMS: atom_id res chain seq x y z
N MET A 1 -0.35 -8.07 8.64
CA MET A 1 1.07 -7.66 8.63
C MET A 1 1.10 -6.15 8.76
N PRO A 2 2.11 -5.55 9.41
CA PRO A 2 2.23 -4.10 9.42
C PRO A 2 2.33 -3.56 8.00
N GLN A 3 1.61 -2.47 7.71
CA GLN A 3 1.52 -1.82 6.39
C GLN A 3 2.87 -1.69 5.70
N GLY A 4 3.87 -1.21 6.45
CA GLY A 4 5.21 -0.95 5.95
C GLY A 4 5.88 -2.21 5.42
N ALA A 5 5.69 -3.37 6.05
CA ALA A 5 6.25 -4.64 5.59
C ALA A 5 5.66 -5.06 4.23
N VAL A 6 4.36 -4.80 4.00
CA VAL A 6 3.72 -5.01 2.69
C VAL A 6 4.34 -4.08 1.64
N GLY A 7 4.61 -2.83 1.99
CA GLY A 7 5.33 -1.88 1.13
C GLY A 7 6.73 -2.36 0.75
N VAL A 8 7.53 -2.81 1.72
CA VAL A 8 8.88 -3.36 1.47
C VAL A 8 8.82 -4.61 0.59
N ASN A 9 7.91 -5.54 0.89
CA ASN A 9 7.70 -6.74 0.10
C ASN A 9 7.33 -6.38 -1.35
N THR A 10 6.40 -5.44 -1.54
CA THR A 10 6.00 -4.94 -2.87
C THR A 10 7.19 -4.38 -3.64
N ALA A 11 8.01 -3.53 -3.01
CA ALA A 11 9.21 -2.99 -3.63
C ALA A 11 10.20 -4.10 -4.04
N ARG A 12 10.37 -5.13 -3.20
CA ARG A 12 11.21 -6.30 -3.52
C ARG A 12 10.68 -7.08 -4.72
N GLN A 13 9.39 -7.38 -4.76
CA GLN A 13 8.79 -8.11 -5.90
C GLN A 13 8.96 -7.32 -7.20
N LEU A 14 8.70 -6.02 -7.18
CA LEU A 14 8.91 -5.15 -8.35
C LEU A 14 10.39 -5.17 -8.80
N ALA A 15 11.32 -5.08 -7.86
CA ALA A 15 12.75 -5.17 -8.16
C ALA A 15 13.15 -6.52 -8.79
N SER A 16 12.58 -7.63 -8.30
CA SER A 16 12.79 -8.97 -8.89
C SER A 16 12.28 -9.08 -10.33
N HIS A 17 11.33 -8.24 -10.73
CA HIS A 17 10.84 -8.12 -12.11
C HIS A 17 11.58 -7.05 -12.95
N GLY A 18 12.72 -6.54 -12.47
CA GLY A 18 13.56 -5.59 -13.21
C GLY A 18 13.15 -4.12 -13.07
N VAL A 19 12.18 -3.81 -12.20
CA VAL A 19 11.83 -2.41 -11.90
C VAL A 19 12.89 -1.79 -11.01
N ARG A 20 13.39 -0.60 -11.37
CA ARG A 20 14.27 0.17 -10.49
C ARG A 20 13.43 0.72 -9.34
N THR A 21 13.71 0.27 -8.12
CA THR A 21 12.97 0.72 -6.93
C THR A 21 13.86 1.57 -6.03
N VAL A 22 13.24 2.50 -5.32
CA VAL A 22 13.86 3.25 -4.23
C VAL A 22 12.90 3.14 -3.06
N LEU A 23 13.33 2.49 -1.99
CA LEU A 23 12.52 2.30 -0.79
C LEU A 23 12.79 3.43 0.19
N PHE A 24 11.73 4.10 0.65
CA PHE A 24 11.79 5.03 1.78
C PHE A 24 11.10 4.41 3.00
N THR A 25 11.69 4.54 4.18
CA THR A 25 11.07 4.07 5.42
C THR A 25 11.33 5.01 6.59
N VAL A 26 10.31 5.20 7.43
CA VAL A 26 10.36 6.00 8.68
C VAL A 26 10.67 5.17 9.92
N ALA A 27 10.56 3.84 9.83
CA ALA A 27 10.65 2.93 10.98
C ALA A 27 11.39 1.65 10.57
N MET A 28 12.71 1.68 10.61
CA MET A 28 13.55 0.54 10.22
C MET A 28 13.56 -0.58 11.28
N ASP A 29 13.29 -0.23 12.54
CA ASP A 29 13.51 -1.12 13.70
C ASP A 29 12.30 -2.00 14.06
N ALA A 30 11.21 -1.93 13.29
CA ALA A 30 10.06 -2.79 13.52
C ALA A 30 10.37 -4.22 13.03
N PRO A 31 10.22 -5.28 13.85
CA PRO A 31 10.69 -6.64 13.49
C PRO A 31 10.14 -7.18 12.16
N ALA A 32 8.88 -6.87 11.83
CA ALA A 32 8.28 -7.28 10.56
C ALA A 32 8.87 -6.53 9.35
N ILE A 33 9.25 -5.26 9.54
CA ILE A 33 9.90 -4.45 8.52
C ILE A 33 11.35 -4.90 8.36
N GLU A 34 12.07 -5.14 9.45
CA GLU A 34 13.46 -5.62 9.43
C GLU A 34 13.62 -6.89 8.59
N LYS A 35 12.73 -7.87 8.79
CA LYS A 35 12.74 -9.11 8.01
C LYS A 35 12.56 -8.84 6.50
N GLU A 36 11.55 -8.07 6.11
CA GLU A 36 11.35 -7.76 4.69
C GLU A 36 12.46 -6.87 4.12
N LEU A 37 13.03 -5.98 4.92
CA LEU A 37 14.14 -5.13 4.53
C LEU A 37 15.40 -5.96 4.24
N SER A 38 15.70 -6.96 5.07
CA SER A 38 16.82 -7.88 4.84
C SER A 38 16.71 -8.58 3.49
N LEU A 39 15.50 -8.96 3.08
CA LEU A 39 15.24 -9.55 1.77
C LEU A 39 15.33 -8.50 0.65
N TYR A 40 14.81 -7.28 0.87
CA TYR A 40 14.86 -6.20 -0.12
C TYR A 40 16.30 -5.78 -0.44
N MET A 41 17.18 -5.76 0.56
CA MET A 41 18.60 -5.42 0.38
C MET A 41 19.33 -6.37 -0.59
N LEU A 42 18.87 -7.62 -0.74
CA LEU A 42 19.42 -8.57 -1.72
C LEU A 42 19.16 -8.13 -3.18
N THR A 43 18.21 -7.22 -3.41
CA THR A 43 17.95 -6.64 -4.73
C THR A 43 18.99 -5.60 -5.14
N LYS A 44 19.83 -5.13 -4.21
CA LYS A 44 20.84 -4.05 -4.39
C LYS A 44 20.25 -2.69 -4.77
N ASN A 45 18.93 -2.51 -4.63
CA ASN A 45 18.28 -1.20 -4.79
C ASN A 45 18.49 -0.33 -3.55
N ARG A 46 18.20 0.97 -3.68
CA ARG A 46 18.46 1.97 -2.62
C ARG A 46 17.39 1.92 -1.55
N VAL A 47 17.82 2.00 -0.29
CA VAL A 47 16.98 2.27 0.88
C VAL A 47 17.36 3.64 1.42
N LEU A 48 16.36 4.47 1.66
CA LEU A 48 16.51 5.84 2.14
C LEU A 48 15.67 6.06 3.40
N ASN A 49 16.15 6.95 4.26
CA ASN A 49 15.46 7.39 5.47
C ASN A 49 15.36 8.93 5.56
N ASN A 50 15.86 9.64 4.55
CA ASN A 50 15.78 11.09 4.44
C ASN A 50 15.06 11.51 3.15
N VAL A 51 14.09 12.41 3.29
CA VAL A 51 13.25 12.91 2.19
C VAL A 51 14.09 13.66 1.15
N SER A 52 15.17 14.32 1.57
CA SER A 52 16.07 15.04 0.66
C SER A 52 16.77 14.14 -0.37
N ASP A 53 16.89 12.85 -0.06
CA ASP A 53 17.62 11.89 -0.91
C ASP A 53 16.72 11.21 -1.94
N LEU A 54 15.41 11.48 -1.87
CA LEU A 54 14.42 10.95 -2.78
C LEU A 54 14.57 11.55 -4.18
N PRO A 55 14.35 10.75 -5.23
CA PRO A 55 14.43 11.24 -6.61
C PRO A 55 13.34 12.29 -6.87
N ASN A 56 13.65 13.33 -7.66
CA ASN A 56 12.67 14.37 -7.97
C ASN A 56 11.54 13.91 -8.91
N VAL A 57 11.75 12.82 -9.66
CA VAL A 57 10.81 12.28 -10.65
C VAL A 57 10.75 10.77 -10.51
N GLY A 58 9.54 10.21 -10.55
CA GLY A 58 9.29 8.78 -10.64
C GLY A 58 8.13 8.47 -11.59
N ASP A 59 8.02 7.21 -12.02
CA ASP A 59 6.92 6.76 -12.87
C ASP A 59 5.67 6.36 -12.05
N LEU A 60 5.89 5.96 -10.78
CA LEU A 60 4.88 5.50 -9.84
C LEU A 60 5.37 5.73 -8.42
N ILE A 61 4.49 6.20 -7.54
CA ILE A 61 4.74 6.24 -6.08
C ILE A 61 3.81 5.22 -5.42
N ILE A 62 4.37 4.36 -4.57
CA ILE A 62 3.62 3.40 -3.76
C ILE A 62 3.67 3.84 -2.31
N VAL A 63 2.50 4.01 -1.68
CA VAL A 63 2.35 4.48 -0.30
C VAL A 63 1.83 3.35 0.57
N ALA A 64 2.59 3.04 1.63
CA ALA A 64 2.23 2.06 2.66
C ALA A 64 2.64 2.61 4.05
N LEU A 65 2.28 3.87 4.31
CA LEU A 65 2.79 4.68 5.44
C LEU A 65 1.93 4.61 6.71
N CYS A 66 0.64 4.34 6.57
CA CYS A 66 -0.32 4.50 7.66
C CYS A 66 -1.16 3.25 7.83
N GLU A 67 -1.36 2.83 9.07
CA GLU A 67 -2.34 1.83 9.45
C GLU A 67 -3.73 2.47 9.57
N ASP A 68 -4.78 1.68 9.37
CA ASP A 68 -6.17 2.12 9.55
C ASP A 68 -6.46 2.35 11.04
N THR A 69 -6.28 3.60 11.46
CA THR A 69 -6.59 4.09 12.81
C THR A 69 -7.39 5.38 12.70
N GLU A 70 -8.10 5.78 13.75
CA GLU A 70 -8.89 7.03 13.76
C GLU A 70 -8.04 8.28 13.49
N ASN A 71 -6.75 8.24 13.86
CA ASN A 71 -5.80 9.34 13.68
C ASN A 71 -4.52 8.84 13.00
N PRO A 72 -4.54 8.63 11.67
CA PRO A 72 -3.38 8.14 10.94
C PRO A 72 -2.19 9.10 11.07
N SER A 73 -0.97 8.55 11.16
CA SER A 73 0.25 9.36 11.23
C SER A 73 0.38 10.28 10.01
N HIS A 74 0.77 11.52 10.25
CA HIS A 74 0.96 12.52 9.21
C HIS A 74 2.46 12.82 9.01
N TYR A 75 2.92 12.81 7.76
CA TYR A 75 4.31 13.05 7.38
C TYR A 75 4.42 14.22 6.39
N PRO A 76 4.37 15.49 6.84
CA PRO A 76 4.26 16.66 5.97
C PRO A 76 5.34 16.74 4.88
N LEU A 77 6.60 16.47 5.22
CA LEU A 77 7.71 16.53 4.25
C LEU A 77 7.57 15.47 3.14
N LEU A 78 7.08 14.27 3.47
CA LEU A 78 6.82 13.23 2.48
C LEU A 78 5.61 13.58 1.62
N SER A 79 4.52 14.03 2.24
CA SER A 79 3.33 14.47 1.54
C SER A 79 3.66 15.58 0.53
N ASP A 80 4.47 16.56 0.93
CA ASP A 80 4.95 17.64 0.06
C ASP A 80 5.80 17.10 -1.10
N TRP A 81 6.72 16.16 -0.83
CA TRP A 81 7.54 15.55 -1.88
C TRP A 81 6.67 14.77 -2.90
N ILE A 82 5.72 13.97 -2.42
CA ILE A 82 4.78 13.21 -3.27
C ILE A 82 3.99 14.16 -4.17
N ASN A 83 3.43 15.23 -3.60
CA ASN A 83 2.62 16.20 -4.33
C ASN A 83 3.42 17.01 -5.37
N LYS A 84 4.73 17.19 -5.14
CA LYS A 84 5.66 17.83 -6.09
C LYS A 84 6.13 16.89 -7.20
N ASN A 85 6.26 15.60 -6.95
CA ASN A 85 6.77 14.60 -7.90
C ASN A 85 5.81 14.39 -9.10
N LYS A 86 4.49 14.56 -8.90
CA LYS A 86 3.42 14.41 -9.91
C LYS A 86 3.20 12.99 -10.47
N ALA A 87 4.00 12.00 -10.09
CA ALA A 87 3.73 10.61 -10.41
C ALA A 87 2.36 10.16 -9.86
N PRO A 88 1.68 9.21 -10.54
CA PRO A 88 0.50 8.59 -9.98
C PRO A 88 0.85 7.88 -8.66
N VAL A 89 -0.04 8.02 -7.68
CA VAL A 89 0.11 7.40 -6.36
C VAL A 89 -0.79 6.18 -6.25
N LEU A 90 -0.21 5.04 -5.86
CA LEU A 90 -0.91 3.82 -5.47
C LEU A 90 -0.77 3.64 -3.95
N ALA A 91 -1.88 3.71 -3.21
CA ALA A 91 -1.87 3.38 -1.80
C ALA A 91 -2.14 1.88 -1.58
N LEU A 92 -1.36 1.24 -0.73
CA LEU A 92 -1.59 -0.14 -0.30
C LEU A 92 -2.30 -0.11 1.04
N ASP A 93 -3.48 -0.73 1.10
CA ASP A 93 -4.33 -0.92 2.29
C ASP A 93 -4.60 0.35 3.15
N PRO A 94 -4.73 1.55 2.55
CA PRO A 94 -4.71 2.82 3.30
C PRO A 94 -5.82 2.90 4.36
N PRO A 95 -5.71 3.84 5.32
CA PRO A 95 -6.81 4.14 6.23
C PRO A 95 -8.11 4.47 5.49
N THR A 96 -9.24 4.09 6.08
CA THR A 96 -10.58 4.35 5.51
C THR A 96 -10.83 5.84 5.23
N VAL A 97 -10.32 6.71 6.09
CA VAL A 97 -10.39 8.18 5.96
C VAL A 97 -9.41 8.78 4.93
N GLY A 98 -8.46 7.97 4.44
CA GLY A 98 -7.38 8.37 3.54
C GLY A 98 -6.05 8.61 4.27
N THR A 99 -4.97 8.70 3.50
CA THR A 99 -3.63 9.03 4.04
C THR A 99 -3.45 10.55 4.15
N PRO A 100 -3.18 11.13 5.34
CA PRO A 100 -3.09 12.58 5.50
C PRO A 100 -2.08 13.26 4.56
N GLY A 101 -2.55 14.25 3.80
CA GLY A 101 -1.74 15.04 2.87
C GLY A 101 -1.37 14.35 1.55
N ILE A 102 -1.84 13.11 1.33
CA ILE A 102 -1.54 12.31 0.14
C ILE A 102 -2.86 11.93 -0.54
N THR A 103 -2.98 12.24 -1.83
CA THR A 103 -4.16 11.87 -2.63
C THR A 103 -3.81 10.75 -3.61
N PRO A 104 -4.10 9.49 -3.28
CA PRO A 104 -3.88 8.37 -4.18
C PRO A 104 -4.76 8.45 -5.43
N LYS A 105 -4.20 8.06 -6.58
CA LYS A 105 -4.98 7.80 -7.80
C LYS A 105 -5.73 6.48 -7.69
N PHE A 106 -5.08 5.50 -7.06
CA PHE A 106 -5.58 4.14 -6.86
C PHE A 106 -5.26 3.69 -5.43
N SER A 107 -6.14 2.88 -4.86
CA SER A 107 -5.87 2.17 -3.61
C SER A 107 -6.14 0.68 -3.77
N LEU A 108 -5.25 -0.15 -3.25
CA LEU A 108 -5.35 -1.61 -3.27
C LEU A 108 -5.66 -2.13 -1.87
N LEU A 109 -6.84 -2.72 -1.71
CA LEU A 109 -7.40 -3.17 -0.44
C LEU A 109 -7.25 -4.69 -0.31
N PRO A 110 -6.98 -5.23 0.88
CA PRO A 110 -6.87 -6.66 1.10
C PRO A 110 -8.24 -7.30 1.29
N VAL A 111 -8.52 -8.37 0.55
CA VAL A 111 -9.56 -9.38 0.83
C VAL A 111 -11.01 -8.88 0.88
N LEU A 112 -11.39 -8.06 1.86
CA LEU A 112 -12.70 -7.41 1.99
C LEU A 112 -12.50 -5.89 2.20
N PRO A 113 -13.26 -5.05 1.48
CA PRO A 113 -13.13 -3.60 1.64
C PRO A 113 -13.79 -3.12 2.94
N LEU A 114 -13.12 -2.20 3.64
CA LEU A 114 -13.71 -1.34 4.66
C LEU A 114 -14.44 -0.14 3.99
N PRO A 115 -15.26 0.67 4.72
CA PRO A 115 -15.95 1.83 4.16
C PRO A 115 -14.97 2.98 3.86
N HIS A 116 -14.16 2.82 2.82
CA HIS A 116 -13.18 3.81 2.39
C HIS A 116 -13.88 5.05 1.80
N SER A 117 -13.45 6.21 2.26
CA SER A 117 -13.87 7.51 1.74
C SER A 117 -13.36 7.76 0.32
N SER A 118 -13.91 8.76 -0.35
CA SER A 118 -13.45 9.23 -1.67
C SER A 118 -12.00 9.73 -1.70
N ASN A 119 -11.40 10.01 -0.54
CA ASN A 119 -9.99 10.38 -0.42
C ASN A 119 -9.03 9.25 -0.84
N ASN A 120 -9.51 8.02 -0.94
CA ASN A 120 -8.71 6.85 -1.35
C ASN A 120 -8.68 6.62 -2.87
N GLY A 121 -9.24 7.54 -3.66
CA GLY A 121 -9.25 7.40 -5.12
C GLY A 121 -10.00 6.17 -5.60
N LYS A 122 -9.56 5.58 -6.70
CA LYS A 122 -10.18 4.37 -7.26
C LYS A 122 -9.76 3.13 -6.46
N LEU A 123 -10.74 2.41 -5.94
CA LEU A 123 -10.51 1.25 -5.09
C LEU A 123 -10.37 -0.03 -5.94
N TYR A 124 -9.39 -0.86 -5.57
CA TYR A 124 -9.19 -2.20 -6.10
C TYR A 124 -9.11 -3.16 -4.92
N LEU A 125 -9.67 -4.35 -5.09
CA LEU A 125 -9.60 -5.42 -4.10
C LEU A 125 -8.57 -6.46 -4.53
N CYS A 126 -7.74 -6.92 -3.61
CA CYS A 126 -6.71 -7.93 -3.81
C CYS A 126 -7.03 -9.22 -3.08
N ASN A 127 -7.00 -10.34 -3.79
CA ASN A 127 -7.17 -11.66 -3.22
C ASN A 127 -5.85 -12.13 -2.59
N LEU A 128 -5.81 -12.22 -1.26
CA LEU A 128 -4.66 -12.73 -0.52
C LEU A 128 -4.75 -14.25 -0.24
N GLY A 129 -5.73 -14.95 -0.81
CA GLY A 129 -5.84 -16.40 -0.72
C GLY A 129 -6.42 -16.90 0.61
N PHE A 130 -7.26 -16.10 1.28
CA PHE A 130 -7.91 -16.52 2.52
C PHE A 130 -8.89 -17.68 2.24
N PRO A 131 -8.78 -18.82 2.94
CA PRO A 131 -9.76 -19.90 2.85
C PRO A 131 -11.17 -19.42 3.20
N VAL A 132 -12.18 -20.00 2.53
CA VAL A 132 -13.60 -19.66 2.77
C VAL A 132 -13.99 -19.88 4.23
N ASP A 133 -13.41 -20.90 4.89
CA ASP A 133 -13.73 -21.25 6.28
C ASP A 133 -13.34 -20.15 7.28
N ILE A 134 -12.32 -19.33 6.99
CA ILE A 134 -11.96 -18.19 7.84
C ILE A 134 -13.13 -17.19 7.92
N PHE A 135 -13.82 -16.95 6.80
CA PHE A 135 -14.98 -16.05 6.77
C PHE A 135 -16.17 -16.65 7.51
N ASN A 136 -16.42 -17.95 7.32
CA ASN A 136 -17.50 -18.65 8.01
C ASN A 136 -17.32 -18.59 9.54
N GLU A 137 -16.09 -18.78 10.02
CA GLU A 137 -15.74 -18.73 11.45
C GLU A 137 -16.06 -17.37 12.07
N VAL A 138 -15.88 -16.28 11.33
CA VAL A 138 -16.20 -14.91 11.78
C VAL A 138 -17.63 -14.46 11.40
N GLY A 139 -18.49 -15.39 10.98
CA GLY A 139 -19.91 -15.14 10.70
C GLY A 139 -20.18 -14.46 9.34
N ILE A 140 -19.21 -14.41 8.44
CA ILE A 140 -19.34 -13.84 7.10
C ILE A 140 -19.65 -14.93 6.09
N LYS A 141 -20.85 -14.88 5.48
CA LYS A 141 -21.21 -15.73 4.34
C LYS A 141 -20.46 -15.29 3.08
N TYR A 142 -19.24 -15.76 2.91
CA TYR A 142 -18.36 -15.33 1.82
C TYR A 142 -18.55 -16.17 0.55
N LYS A 143 -18.63 -15.46 -0.58
CA LYS A 143 -18.45 -16.04 -1.92
C LYS A 143 -17.44 -15.18 -2.65
N SER A 144 -16.41 -15.80 -3.20
CA SER A 144 -15.31 -15.08 -3.86
C SER A 144 -15.82 -14.16 -4.98
N PRO A 145 -15.58 -12.83 -4.91
CA PRO A 145 -15.96 -11.90 -5.96
C PRO A 145 -14.94 -11.86 -7.12
N PHE A 146 -13.83 -12.56 -6.99
CA PHE A 146 -12.66 -12.39 -7.86
C PHE A 146 -12.74 -13.14 -9.20
N GLY A 147 -13.59 -14.15 -9.31
CA GLY A 147 -13.60 -15.06 -10.47
C GLY A 147 -12.17 -15.60 -10.74
N PRO A 148 -11.65 -15.48 -11.98
CA PRO A 148 -10.29 -15.95 -12.33
C PRO A 148 -9.17 -14.93 -12.02
N LYS A 149 -9.48 -13.75 -11.46
CA LYS A 149 -8.50 -12.68 -11.23
C LYS A 149 -7.97 -12.70 -9.79
N PHE A 150 -6.82 -12.09 -9.54
CA PHE A 150 -6.34 -11.81 -8.19
C PHE A 150 -6.62 -10.37 -7.73
N VAL A 151 -6.88 -9.47 -8.68
CA VAL A 151 -7.21 -8.07 -8.40
C VAL A 151 -8.42 -7.66 -9.22
N ILE A 152 -9.40 -7.00 -8.59
CA ILE A 152 -10.61 -6.50 -9.24
C ILE A 152 -10.86 -5.04 -8.86
N PRO A 153 -11.40 -4.20 -9.76
CA PRO A 153 -11.85 -2.87 -9.40
C PRO A 153 -13.13 -2.94 -8.56
N LEU A 154 -13.27 -2.00 -7.63
CA LEU A 154 -14.51 -1.75 -6.92
C LEU A 154 -15.10 -0.43 -7.40
N HIS A 155 -16.43 -0.41 -7.54
CA HIS A 155 -17.19 0.76 -7.93
C HIS A 155 -18.19 1.10 -6.83
N PRO A 156 -18.46 2.39 -6.56
CA PRO A 156 -19.59 2.77 -5.75
C PRO A 156 -20.86 2.15 -6.32
N ARG A 157 -21.82 1.84 -5.45
CA ARG A 157 -23.15 1.48 -5.91
C ARG A 157 -23.75 2.75 -6.54
N ASP A 158 -24.17 2.66 -7.80
CA ASP A 158 -25.01 3.69 -8.41
C ASP A 158 -26.35 3.71 -7.65
N ASP A 159 -26.75 4.90 -7.17
CA ASP A 159 -28.05 5.10 -6.50
C ASP A 159 -29.24 4.96 -7.47
#